data_AF-R0NZA5-F1
#
_entry.id   AF-R0NZA5-F1
#
_cell.length_a   1.000
_cell.length_b   1.000
_cell.length_c   1.000
_cell.angle_alpha   90.00
_cell.angle_beta   90.00
_cell.angle_gamma   90.00
#
_symmetry.space_group_name_H-M   'P 1'
#
loop_
_entity.id
_entity.type
_entity.pdbx_description
1 polymer ?
#
loop_
_entity_poly.entity_id
_entity_poly.type
_entity_poly.pdbx_seq_one_letter_code
_entity_poly.pdbx_strand_id
1 'polypeptide(L)'
;NIYQKLKAAFSFFTFAAGNPATWIVGGIVFLLLLMMSFFLGFSSASLIQQDEFELTKAYTHLTWEDAEHTRTNDKGITYYTKVDDVMGYMNFKFHDYELHKPVHLFSSETYKDYLSTLWHDLNDGDDLKSMQDLYETPKYKLSKDDQEEMKELKEEGVYASMQELDNPFEGKSNEDSLTM
;
A
#
# COMPACT_ATOMS: atom_id res chain seq x y z
N ASN A 1 24.51 37.66 -35.30
CA ASN A 1 23.98 39.00 -34.95
C ASN A 1 22.96 38.85 -33.82
N ILE A 2 23.33 39.20 -32.59
CA ILE A 2 22.53 39.03 -31.35
C ILE A 2 21.25 39.86 -31.38
N TYR A 3 21.33 41.04 -32.02
CA TYR A 3 20.21 41.98 -32.12
C TYR A 3 19.00 41.41 -32.88
N GLN A 4 19.24 40.66 -33.96
CA GLN A 4 18.16 39.99 -34.70
C GLN A 4 17.50 38.88 -33.87
N LYS A 5 18.28 38.14 -33.08
CA LYS A 5 17.74 37.10 -32.18
C LYS A 5 16.87 37.71 -31.08
N LEU A 6 17.30 38.83 -30.50
CA LEU A 6 16.51 39.59 -29.51
C LEU A 6 15.21 40.14 -30.09
N LYS A 7 15.25 40.71 -31.30
CA LYS A 7 14.06 41.24 -31.96
C LYS A 7 13.05 40.13 -32.30
N ALA A 8 13.53 38.99 -32.77
CA ALA A 8 12.70 37.82 -33.05
C ALA A 8 12.06 37.27 -31.76
N ALA A 9 12.83 37.17 -30.67
CA ALA A 9 12.32 36.75 -29.36
C ALA A 9 11.24 37.72 -28.86
N PHE A 10 11.49 39.02 -28.91
CA PHE A 10 10.51 40.04 -28.48
C PHE A 10 9.22 39.97 -29.28
N SER A 11 9.30 39.83 -30.61
CA SER A 11 8.15 39.66 -31.50
C SER A 11 7.35 38.40 -31.22
N PHE A 12 8.01 37.32 -30.81
CA PHE A 12 7.36 36.07 -30.45
C PHE A 12 6.59 36.22 -29.13
N PHE A 13 7.19 36.85 -28.12
CA PHE A 13 6.52 37.09 -26.84
C PHE A 13 5.33 38.05 -26.95
N THR A 14 5.43 39.11 -27.77
CA THR A 14 4.30 40.01 -28.00
C THR A 14 3.16 39.34 -28.77
N PHE A 15 3.47 38.49 -29.75
CA PHE A 15 2.46 37.68 -30.45
C PHE A 15 1.78 36.67 -29.53
N ALA A 16 2.55 35.95 -28.72
CA ALA A 16 2.05 34.99 -27.75
C ALA A 16 1.18 35.65 -26.66
N ALA A 17 1.58 36.82 -26.16
CA ALA A 17 0.82 37.56 -25.15
C ALA A 17 -0.47 38.18 -25.72
N GLY A 18 -0.49 38.55 -27.00
CA GLY A 18 -1.64 39.16 -27.66
C GLY A 18 -2.71 38.18 -28.17
N ASN A 19 -2.41 36.88 -28.22
CA ASN A 19 -3.32 35.88 -28.78
C ASN A 19 -4.03 35.07 -27.68
N PRO A 20 -5.36 35.24 -27.48
CA PRO A 20 -6.10 34.52 -26.44
C PRO A 20 -6.06 33.00 -26.61
N ALA A 21 -5.92 32.48 -27.85
CA ALA A 21 -5.77 31.05 -28.09
C ALA A 21 -4.46 30.50 -27.50
N THR A 22 -3.38 31.28 -27.53
CA THR A 22 -2.09 30.88 -26.94
C THR A 22 -2.19 30.75 -25.42
N TRP A 23 -2.94 31.61 -24.76
CA TRP A 23 -3.22 31.51 -23.32
C TRP A 23 -4.06 30.28 -22.96
N ILE A 24 -5.08 29.96 -23.77
CA ILE A 24 -5.91 28.77 -23.57
C ILE A 24 -5.06 27.50 -23.71
N VAL A 25 -4.28 27.39 -24.79
CA VAL A 25 -3.40 26.23 -25.02
C VAL A 25 -2.34 26.14 -23.93
N GLY A 26 -1.70 27.25 -23.55
CA GLY A 26 -0.73 27.29 -22.46
C GLY A 26 -1.33 26.87 -21.12
N GLY A 27 -2.56 27.29 -20.82
CA GLY A 27 -3.30 26.89 -19.63
C GLY A 27 -3.61 25.39 -19.61
N ILE A 28 -4.03 24.81 -20.74
CA ILE A 28 -4.27 23.37 -20.86
C ILE A 28 -2.97 22.58 -20.66
N VAL A 29 -1.88 22.99 -21.30
CA VAL A 29 -0.57 22.33 -21.12
C VAL A 29 -0.10 22.43 -19.67
N PHE A 30 -0.26 23.59 -19.04
CA PHE A 30 0.09 23.77 -17.63
C PHE A 30 -0.76 22.89 -16.70
N LEU A 31 -2.07 22.80 -16.94
CA LEU A 31 -2.96 21.90 -16.19
C LEU A 31 -2.53 20.44 -16.35
N LEU A 32 -2.21 20.00 -17.58
CA LEU A 32 -1.71 18.64 -17.83
C LEU A 32 -0.40 18.37 -17.09
N LEU A 33 0.52 19.34 -17.04
CA LEU A 33 1.76 19.22 -16.27
C LEU A 33 1.52 19.17 -14.76
N LEU A 34 0.55 19.93 -14.23
CA LEU A 34 0.14 19.83 -12.83
C LEU A 34 -0.44 18.46 -12.52
N MET A 35 -1.28 17.93 -13.40
CA MET A 35 -1.82 16.58 -13.27
C MET A 35 -0.70 15.54 -13.27
N MET A 36 0.24 15.59 -14.22
CA MET A 36 1.38 14.66 -14.25
C MET A 36 2.26 14.77 -12.99
N SER A 37 2.51 15.99 -12.50
CA SER A 37 3.29 16.20 -11.28
C SER A 37 2.60 15.63 -10.04
N PHE A 38 1.28 15.70 -9.98
CA PHE A 38 0.50 15.05 -8.93
C PHE A 38 0.65 13.52 -8.98
N PHE A 39 0.50 12.91 -10.16
CA PHE A 39 0.65 11.44 -10.30
C PHE A 39 2.06 10.92 -10.03
N LEU A 40 3.10 11.68 -10.38
CA LEU A 40 4.49 11.29 -10.10
C LEU A 40 4.82 11.29 -8.58
N GLY A 41 4.09 12.06 -7.77
CA GLY A 41 4.28 12.11 -6.32
C GLY A 41 3.66 10.95 -5.54
N PHE A 42 2.75 10.18 -6.15
CA PHE A 42 2.09 9.01 -5.53
C PHE A 42 2.67 7.67 -5.99
N SER A 43 3.66 7.68 -6.88
CA SER A 43 4.26 6.47 -7.45
C SER A 43 5.34 5.84 -6.55
N SER A 44 5.17 5.86 -5.24
CA SER A 44 5.79 4.84 -4.39
C SER A 44 4.87 3.63 -4.46
N ALA A 45 5.08 2.77 -5.46
CA ALA A 45 4.41 1.48 -5.50
C ALA A 45 4.97 0.64 -4.35
N SER A 46 4.40 0.78 -3.16
CA SER A 46 4.71 -0.07 -2.03
C SER A 46 3.64 -1.14 -1.89
N LEU A 47 4.05 -2.31 -1.42
CA LEU A 47 3.11 -3.41 -1.21
C LEU A 47 2.05 -3.05 -0.18
N ILE A 48 2.45 -2.37 0.90
CA ILE A 48 1.53 -1.85 1.91
C ILE A 48 1.28 -0.37 1.65
N GLN A 49 0.01 -0.03 1.47
CA GLN A 49 -0.46 1.34 1.20
C GLN A 49 -1.50 1.83 2.23
N GLN A 50 -2.00 0.91 3.05
CA GLN A 50 -2.96 1.16 4.10
C GLN A 50 -2.35 1.95 5.27
N ASP A 51 -3.19 2.73 5.94
CA ASP A 51 -2.84 3.41 7.19
C ASP A 51 -2.29 2.44 8.26
N GLU A 52 -1.28 2.90 9.02
CA GLU A 52 -0.58 2.08 10.02
C GLU A 52 -1.49 1.59 11.15
N PHE A 53 -2.50 2.37 11.57
CA PHE A 53 -3.44 1.94 12.60
C PHE A 53 -4.37 0.85 12.08
N GLU A 54 -4.85 0.98 10.84
CA GLU A 54 -5.72 -0.03 10.23
C GLU A 54 -4.95 -1.31 9.91
N LEU A 55 -3.71 -1.21 9.44
CA LEU A 55 -2.83 -2.35 9.29
C LEU A 55 -2.59 -3.05 10.63
N THR A 56 -2.28 -2.29 11.69
CA THR A 56 -2.07 -2.85 13.03
C THR A 56 -3.29 -3.62 13.52
N LYS A 57 -4.50 -3.10 13.26
CA LYS A 57 -5.75 -3.81 13.59
C LYS A 57 -5.88 -5.11 12.79
N ALA A 58 -5.62 -5.09 11.49
CA ALA A 58 -5.69 -6.27 10.63
C ALA A 58 -4.67 -7.34 11.03
N TYR A 59 -3.42 -6.92 11.29
CA TYR A 59 -2.34 -7.79 11.76
C TYR A 59 -2.66 -8.42 13.11
N THR A 60 -3.16 -7.61 14.05
CA THR A 60 -3.58 -8.08 15.38
C THR A 60 -4.73 -9.07 15.27
N HIS A 61 -5.72 -8.78 14.42
CA HIS A 61 -6.86 -9.68 14.21
C HIS A 61 -6.39 -11.05 13.70
N LEU A 62 -5.56 -11.10 12.66
CA LEU A 62 -5.10 -12.37 12.09
C LEU A 62 -4.21 -13.17 13.04
N THR A 63 -3.28 -12.52 13.73
CA THR A 63 -2.42 -13.17 14.73
C THR A 63 -3.21 -13.66 15.95
N TRP A 64 -4.26 -12.94 16.34
CA TRP A 64 -5.15 -13.34 17.40
C TRP A 64 -5.99 -14.56 17.03
N GLU A 65 -6.54 -14.61 15.80
CA GLU A 65 -7.27 -15.78 15.29
C GLU A 65 -6.35 -17.02 15.30
N ASP A 66 -5.13 -16.90 14.74
CA ASP A 66 -4.16 -18.00 14.71
C ASP A 66 -3.80 -18.51 16.13
N ALA A 67 -3.68 -17.58 17.09
CA ALA A 67 -3.39 -17.94 18.47
C ALA A 67 -4.58 -18.59 19.19
N GLU A 68 -5.81 -18.10 18.99
CA GLU A 68 -6.99 -18.63 19.66
C GLU A 68 -7.29 -20.05 19.20
N HIS A 69 -7.12 -20.32 17.91
CA HIS A 69 -7.32 -21.65 17.33
C HIS A 69 -6.24 -22.67 17.69
N THR A 70 -5.06 -22.22 18.15
CA THR A 70 -3.96 -23.11 18.55
C THR A 70 -3.72 -23.16 20.05
N ARG A 71 -4.45 -22.36 20.84
CA ARG A 71 -4.30 -22.27 22.30
C ARG A 71 -4.46 -23.61 23.01
N THR A 72 -5.30 -24.50 22.48
CA THR A 72 -5.61 -25.80 23.09
C THR A 72 -4.66 -26.93 22.64
N ASN A 73 -3.65 -26.63 21.82
CA ASN A 73 -2.65 -27.59 21.40
C ASN A 73 -1.71 -27.97 22.56
N ASP A 74 -1.33 -29.23 22.63
CA ASP A 74 -0.39 -29.83 23.57
C ASP A 74 0.97 -29.09 23.62
N LYS A 75 1.34 -28.40 22.54
CA LYS A 75 2.58 -27.65 22.37
C LYS A 75 2.48 -26.15 22.71
N GLY A 76 1.29 -25.68 23.10
CA GLY A 76 0.99 -24.25 23.28
C GLY A 76 0.66 -23.53 21.96
N ILE A 77 0.59 -22.20 22.04
CA ILE A 77 0.26 -21.33 20.89
C ILE A 77 1.28 -21.57 19.77
N THR A 78 0.79 -21.93 18.59
CA THR A 78 1.61 -22.18 17.40
C THR A 78 1.05 -21.34 16.26
N TYR A 79 1.89 -20.59 15.56
CA TYR A 79 1.46 -19.80 14.40
C TYR A 79 1.62 -20.62 13.13
N TYR A 80 0.52 -20.81 12.40
CA TYR A 80 0.51 -21.57 11.15
C TYR A 80 0.47 -20.67 9.92
N THR A 81 -0.01 -19.44 10.08
CA THR A 81 -0.17 -18.50 8.98
C THR A 81 1.08 -17.64 8.80
N LYS A 82 1.57 -17.51 7.57
CA LYS A 82 2.54 -16.46 7.21
C LYS A 82 1.80 -15.12 7.11
N VAL A 83 1.68 -14.43 8.23
CA VAL A 83 0.89 -13.19 8.37
C VAL A 83 1.29 -12.13 7.35
N ASP A 84 2.59 -11.94 7.12
CA ASP A 84 3.09 -10.96 6.13
C ASP A 84 2.59 -11.23 4.71
N ASP A 85 2.49 -12.50 4.30
CA ASP A 85 1.97 -12.88 2.98
C ASP A 85 0.49 -12.53 2.85
N VAL A 86 -0.27 -12.69 3.94
CA VAL A 86 -1.69 -12.33 3.99
C VAL A 86 -1.85 -10.81 3.99
N MET A 87 -1.07 -10.07 4.77
CA MET A 87 -1.12 -8.61 4.81
C MET A 87 -0.74 -8.00 3.47
N GLY A 88 0.30 -8.53 2.84
CA GLY A 88 0.72 -8.13 1.49
C GLY A 88 -0.37 -8.38 0.46
N TYR A 89 -0.99 -9.57 0.47
CA TYR A 89 -2.12 -9.87 -0.40
C TYR A 89 -3.33 -8.94 -0.18
N MET A 90 -3.69 -8.68 1.08
CA MET A 90 -4.83 -7.82 1.41
C MET A 90 -4.62 -6.39 0.92
N ASN A 91 -3.42 -5.85 1.12
CA ASN A 91 -3.06 -4.52 0.64
C ASN A 91 -2.91 -4.46 -0.88
N PHE A 92 -2.37 -5.50 -1.50
CA PHE A 92 -2.31 -5.57 -2.97
C PHE A 92 -3.72 -5.57 -3.58
N LYS A 93 -4.65 -6.34 -3.00
CA LYS A 93 -6.00 -6.52 -3.54
C LYS A 93 -6.96 -5.38 -3.24
N PHE A 94 -6.87 -4.81 -2.03
CA PHE A 94 -7.86 -3.85 -1.53
C PHE A 94 -7.27 -2.45 -1.27
N HIS A 95 -5.95 -2.29 -1.37
CA HIS A 95 -5.24 -1.05 -1.10
C HIS A 95 -5.52 -0.56 0.34
N ASP A 96 -6.10 0.63 0.49
CA ASP A 96 -6.39 1.28 1.77
C ASP A 96 -7.76 0.84 2.35
N TYR A 97 -7.82 -0.39 2.84
CA TYR A 97 -9.03 -0.93 3.46
C TYR A 97 -9.09 -0.65 4.97
N GLU A 98 -10.30 -0.61 5.54
CA GLU A 98 -10.50 -0.49 6.99
C GLU A 98 -11.16 -1.76 7.52
N LEU A 99 -10.63 -2.32 8.61
CA LEU A 99 -10.97 -3.67 9.06
C LEU A 99 -12.49 -3.91 9.25
N HIS A 100 -13.20 -2.90 9.76
CA HIS A 100 -14.62 -3.00 10.08
C HIS A 100 -15.56 -2.53 8.96
N LYS A 101 -15.02 -2.08 7.83
CA LYS A 101 -15.82 -1.67 6.67
C LYS A 101 -16.21 -2.88 5.80
N PRO A 102 -17.31 -2.77 5.04
CA PRO A 102 -17.68 -3.81 4.08
C PRO A 102 -16.66 -3.87 2.94
N VAL A 103 -16.38 -5.09 2.43
CA VAL A 103 -15.40 -5.35 1.36
C VAL A 103 -15.73 -4.60 0.05
N HIS A 104 -17.02 -4.31 -0.18
CA HIS A 104 -17.49 -3.44 -1.26
C HIS A 104 -18.84 -2.82 -0.84
N LEU A 105 -19.31 -1.79 -1.57
CA LEU A 105 -20.47 -0.95 -1.19
C LEU A 105 -21.75 -1.72 -0.80
N PHE A 106 -21.96 -2.91 -1.36
CA PHE A 106 -23.14 -3.76 -1.12
C PHE A 106 -22.82 -5.07 -0.40
N SER A 107 -21.60 -5.23 0.13
CA SER A 107 -21.20 -6.43 0.85
C SER A 107 -21.79 -6.44 2.26
N SER A 108 -22.27 -7.60 2.70
CA SER A 108 -22.53 -7.87 4.12
C SER A 108 -21.27 -8.36 4.86
N GLU A 109 -20.24 -8.80 4.12
CA GLU A 109 -18.95 -9.24 4.66
C GLU A 109 -18.04 -8.03 4.88
N THR A 110 -17.53 -7.88 6.10
CA THR A 110 -16.48 -6.90 6.43
C THR A 110 -15.09 -7.43 6.09
N TYR A 111 -14.08 -6.56 6.02
CA TYR A 111 -12.69 -7.01 5.84
C TYR A 111 -12.22 -7.89 7.01
N LYS A 112 -12.77 -7.70 8.22
CA LYS A 112 -12.57 -8.59 9.36
C LYS A 112 -13.08 -10.00 9.07
N ASP A 113 -14.32 -10.11 8.59
CA ASP A 113 -14.95 -11.40 8.26
C ASP A 113 -14.20 -12.09 7.11
N TYR A 114 -13.74 -11.30 6.13
CA TYR A 114 -12.90 -11.79 5.03
C TYR A 114 -11.58 -12.37 5.55
N LEU A 115 -10.89 -11.66 6.46
CA LEU A 115 -9.65 -12.14 7.08
C LEU A 115 -9.85 -13.41 7.91
N SER A 116 -10.92 -13.50 8.71
CA SER A 116 -11.22 -14.74 9.46
C SER A 116 -11.52 -15.89 8.49
N THR A 117 -12.27 -15.65 7.41
CA THR A 117 -12.51 -16.69 6.40
C THR A 117 -11.23 -17.11 5.69
N LEU A 118 -10.35 -16.17 5.36
CA LEU A 118 -9.06 -16.45 4.75
C LEU A 118 -8.17 -17.28 5.68
N TRP A 119 -8.17 -16.98 6.98
CA TRP A 119 -7.46 -17.79 7.96
C TRP A 119 -7.97 -19.25 7.96
N HIS A 120 -9.29 -19.45 7.94
CA HIS A 120 -9.88 -20.80 7.84
C HIS A 120 -9.48 -21.50 6.54
N ASP A 121 -9.55 -20.81 5.40
CA ASP A 121 -9.21 -21.40 4.09
C ASP A 121 -7.73 -21.82 3.98
N LEU A 122 -6.85 -21.16 4.74
CA LEU A 122 -5.44 -21.49 4.87
C LEU A 122 -5.17 -22.67 5.83
N ASN A 123 -5.96 -22.80 6.90
CA ASN A 123 -5.59 -23.61 8.07
C ASN A 123 -6.55 -24.76 8.43
N ASP A 124 -7.81 -24.77 7.97
CA ASP A 124 -8.82 -25.78 8.34
C ASP A 124 -8.66 -27.14 7.61
N GLY A 125 -7.62 -27.29 6.78
CA GLY A 125 -7.33 -28.51 6.02
C GLY A 125 -6.37 -29.47 6.74
N ASP A 126 -6.21 -30.68 6.18
CA ASP A 126 -5.20 -31.64 6.65
C ASP A 126 -3.76 -31.12 6.45
N ASP A 127 -3.57 -30.27 5.43
CA ASP A 127 -2.31 -29.63 5.08
C ASP A 127 -2.44 -28.10 5.17
N LEU A 128 -1.48 -27.45 5.82
CA LEU A 128 -1.36 -26.00 5.86
C LEU A 128 -1.07 -25.45 4.47
N LYS A 129 -1.80 -24.40 4.09
CA LYS A 129 -1.64 -23.74 2.79
C LYS A 129 -0.91 -22.41 2.94
N SER A 130 -0.16 -22.05 1.91
CA SER A 130 0.34 -20.70 1.72
C SER A 130 -0.73 -19.82 1.06
N MET A 131 -0.55 -18.49 1.17
CA MET A 131 -1.41 -17.54 0.46
C MET A 131 -1.41 -17.79 -1.06
N GLN A 132 -0.28 -18.24 -1.61
CA GLN A 132 -0.12 -18.53 -3.04
C GLN A 132 -0.98 -19.70 -3.51
N ASP A 133 -1.16 -20.71 -2.66
CA ASP A 133 -2.01 -21.87 -2.97
C ASP A 133 -3.48 -21.48 -3.17
N LEU A 134 -3.89 -20.33 -2.63
CA LEU A 134 -5.25 -19.82 -2.74
C LEU A 134 -5.49 -18.96 -3.98
N TYR A 135 -4.46 -18.50 -4.70
CA TYR A 135 -4.63 -17.58 -5.85
C TYR A 135 -5.35 -18.19 -7.06
N GLU A 136 -5.52 -19.51 -7.11
CA GLU A 136 -6.32 -20.17 -8.14
C GLU A 136 -7.80 -20.30 -7.74
N THR A 137 -8.14 -20.02 -6.49
CA THR A 137 -9.53 -20.08 -6.01
C THR A 137 -10.29 -18.79 -6.39
N PRO A 138 -11.59 -18.87 -6.77
CA PRO A 138 -12.35 -17.71 -7.21
C PRO A 138 -12.39 -16.53 -6.21
N LYS A 139 -12.40 -16.81 -4.89
CA LYS A 139 -12.45 -15.77 -3.85
C LYS A 139 -11.12 -15.02 -3.71
N TYR A 140 -9.99 -15.72 -3.86
CA TYR A 140 -8.65 -15.18 -3.64
C TYR A 140 -7.85 -14.95 -4.93
N LYS A 141 -8.53 -15.01 -6.08
CA LYS A 141 -7.88 -15.02 -7.38
C LYS A 141 -7.00 -13.79 -7.62
N LEU A 142 -5.77 -14.05 -8.05
CA LEU A 142 -4.86 -13.07 -8.65
C LEU A 142 -4.43 -13.56 -10.03
N SER A 143 -4.33 -12.66 -11.01
CA SER A 143 -3.78 -13.02 -12.32
C SER A 143 -2.29 -13.33 -12.22
N LYS A 144 -1.71 -13.96 -13.25
CA LYS A 144 -0.26 -14.23 -13.24
C LYS A 144 0.57 -12.94 -13.22
N ASP A 145 0.09 -11.92 -13.92
CA ASP A 145 0.71 -10.60 -13.96
C ASP A 145 0.66 -9.95 -12.56
N ASP A 146 -0.50 -10.02 -11.88
CA ASP A 146 -0.65 -9.52 -10.51
C ASP A 146 0.26 -10.25 -9.50
N GLN A 147 0.41 -11.57 -9.67
CA GLN A 147 1.30 -12.37 -8.82
C GLN A 147 2.77 -12.00 -9.01
N GLU A 148 3.18 -11.68 -10.24
CA GLU A 148 4.52 -11.21 -10.56
C GLU A 148 4.76 -9.81 -9.98
N GLU A 149 3.81 -8.89 -10.16
CA GLU A 149 3.87 -7.54 -9.58
C GLU A 149 3.98 -7.60 -8.05
N MET A 150 3.11 -8.37 -7.38
CA MET A 150 3.16 -8.51 -5.92
C MET A 150 4.48 -9.14 -5.44
N LYS A 151 5.09 -10.03 -6.25
CA LYS A 151 6.41 -10.59 -5.94
C LYS A 151 7.51 -9.53 -6.06
N GLU A 152 7.50 -8.71 -7.10
CA GLU A 152 8.44 -7.60 -7.27
C GLU A 152 8.33 -6.61 -6.11
N LEU A 153 7.11 -6.18 -5.76
CA LEU A 153 6.85 -5.29 -4.62
C LEU A 153 7.31 -5.89 -3.29
N LYS A 154 7.22 -7.21 -3.13
CA LYS A 154 7.72 -7.91 -1.94
C LYS A 154 9.24 -7.93 -1.89
N GLU A 155 9.92 -8.04 -3.03
CA GLU A 155 11.39 -7.99 -3.13
C GLU A 155 11.94 -6.60 -2.76
N GLU A 156 11.17 -5.54 -3.01
CA GLU A 156 11.49 -4.16 -2.56
C GLU A 156 11.32 -3.97 -1.04
N GLY A 157 10.57 -4.86 -0.39
CA GLY A 157 10.32 -4.89 1.05
C GLY A 157 8.85 -4.65 1.37
N VAL A 158 8.22 -5.62 2.06
CA VAL A 158 6.79 -5.60 2.40
C VAL A 158 6.36 -4.28 3.06
N TYR A 159 7.19 -3.77 3.97
CA TYR A 159 6.90 -2.60 4.80
C TYR A 159 7.78 -1.39 4.46
N ALA A 160 8.38 -1.35 3.26
CA ALA A 160 9.37 -0.34 2.88
C ALA A 160 8.84 1.11 2.87
N SER A 161 7.53 1.30 2.73
CA SER A 161 6.86 2.61 2.76
C SER A 161 6.51 3.10 4.16
N MET A 162 6.64 2.26 5.19
CA MET A 162 6.23 2.63 6.55
C MET A 162 7.20 3.59 7.15
N GLN A 163 6.67 4.47 8.00
CA GLN A 163 7.52 5.39 8.71
C GLN A 163 8.35 4.60 9.73
N GLU A 164 9.67 4.71 9.63
CA GLU A 164 10.56 4.19 10.66
C GLU A 164 10.30 4.96 11.97
N LEU A 165 10.02 4.23 13.04
CA LEU A 165 9.90 4.84 14.36
C LEU A 165 11.27 5.34 14.79
N ASP A 166 11.37 6.66 15.04
CA ASP A 166 12.56 7.24 15.65
C ASP A 166 12.89 6.50 16.95
N ASN A 167 14.12 6.00 17.07
CA ASN A 167 14.55 5.31 18.26
C ASN A 167 14.60 6.32 19.44
N PRO A 168 13.75 6.18 20.46
CA PRO A 168 13.66 7.16 21.54
C PRO A 168 14.90 7.17 22.46
N PHE A 169 15.84 6.24 22.24
CA PHE A 169 17.11 6.12 22.95
C PHE A 169 18.33 6.42 22.07
N GLU A 170 18.14 6.72 20.79
CA GLU A 170 19.25 7.06 19.90
C GLU A 170 19.87 8.40 20.33
N GLY A 171 21.17 8.38 20.62
CA GLY A 171 21.89 9.54 21.15
C GLY A 171 21.66 9.85 22.63
N LYS A 172 20.90 9.04 23.37
CA LYS A 172 20.74 9.19 24.83
C LYS A 172 21.79 8.40 25.59
N SER A 173 22.40 9.03 26.60
CA SER A 173 23.29 8.36 27.53
C SER A 173 22.50 7.86 28.76
N ASN A 174 23.09 6.97 29.57
CA ASN A 174 22.47 6.50 30.82
C ASN A 174 22.17 7.63 31.84
N GLU A 175 22.63 8.86 31.59
CA GLU A 175 22.30 10.03 32.41
C GLU A 175 20.97 10.70 32.00
N ASP A 176 20.45 10.39 30.81
CA ASP A 176 19.18 10.91 30.28
C ASP A 176 17.97 10.01 30.61
N SER A 177 18.19 8.89 31.29
CA SER A 177 17.10 8.05 31.78
C SER A 177 16.44 8.75 32.97
N LEU A 178 15.14 9.02 32.85
CA LEU A 178 14.29 9.45 33.96
C LEU A 178 14.54 8.52 35.15
N THR A 179 15.06 9.06 36.25
CA THR A 179 15.09 8.36 37.54
C THR A 179 13.65 8.04 37.91
N MET A 180 13.29 6.75 37.89
CA MET A 180 12.03 6.26 38.44
C MET A 180 11.95 6.49 39.94
#